data_AF-F9DNZ6-F1
#
_entry.id   AF-F9DNZ6-F1
#
_cell.length_a   1.000
_cell.length_b   1.000
_cell.length_c   1.000
_cell.angle_alpha   90.00
_cell.angle_beta   90.00
_cell.angle_gamma   90.00
#
_symmetry.space_group_name_H-M   'P 1'
#
loop_
_entity.id
_entity.type
_entity.pdbx_description
1 polymer ?
#
loop_
_entity_poly.entity_id
_entity_poly.type
_entity_poly.pdbx_seq_one_letter_code
_entity_poly.pdbx_strand_id
1 'polypeptide(L)'
;MIRSFSANTDTLVILGLGISNALVAFSGSLIAQYGKFADNGMGIGMIIIGLASVIIGEAIFGTKTIFRTTLAVIFGAVIYRIVLGLSLRVKFLDSGDMKLITAIIVIAALIIPQILEKRREKARKARRQAERMEMKAAQGGHRIVETGSNQ
;
A
#
# COMPACT_ATOMS: atom_id res chain seq x y z
N MET A 1 -9.35 28.23 4.08
CA MET A 1 -8.11 28.85 3.55
C MET A 1 -8.02 28.89 2.02
N ILE A 2 -8.98 28.39 1.24
CA ILE A 2 -9.11 28.71 -0.21
C ILE A 2 -10.27 29.66 -0.51
N ARG A 3 -11.31 29.67 0.35
CA ARG A 3 -12.45 30.59 0.27
C ARG A 3 -12.06 32.08 0.38
N SER A 4 -10.94 32.40 1.04
CA SER A 4 -10.41 33.77 1.13
C SER A 4 -9.78 34.27 -0.18
N PHE A 5 -9.51 33.38 -1.13
CA PHE A 5 -9.04 33.72 -2.49
C PHE A 5 -10.21 33.79 -3.50
N SER A 6 -11.46 33.94 -3.05
CA SER A 6 -12.67 33.96 -3.90
C SER A 6 -12.89 32.68 -4.74
N ALA A 7 -12.23 31.58 -4.39
CA ALA A 7 -12.35 30.32 -5.08
C ALA A 7 -13.44 29.44 -4.45
N ASN A 8 -14.39 28.98 -5.27
CA ASN A 8 -15.44 28.07 -4.81
C ASN A 8 -14.85 26.67 -4.57
N THR A 9 -14.83 26.25 -3.30
CA THR A 9 -14.31 24.94 -2.89
C THR A 9 -15.14 23.80 -3.49
N ASP A 10 -16.45 23.97 -3.60
CA ASP A 10 -17.35 22.92 -4.09
C ASP A 10 -17.10 22.67 -5.58
N THR A 11 -16.92 23.74 -6.37
CA THR A 11 -16.54 23.64 -7.79
C THR A 11 -15.18 22.95 -7.96
N LEU A 12 -14.19 23.30 -7.14
CA LEU A 12 -12.86 22.67 -7.18
C LEU A 12 -12.91 21.18 -6.83
N VAL A 13 -13.73 20.78 -5.86
CA VAL A 13 -13.92 19.36 -5.49
C VAL A 13 -14.63 18.60 -6.60
N ILE A 14 -15.70 19.15 -7.17
CA ILE A 14 -16.42 18.54 -8.30
C ILE A 14 -15.51 18.40 -9.51
N LEU A 15 -14.72 19.44 -9.83
CA LEU A 15 -13.78 19.42 -10.94
C LEU A 15 -12.69 18.36 -10.72
N GLY A 16 -12.09 18.31 -9.53
CA GLY A 16 -11.06 17.32 -9.20
C GLY A 16 -11.58 15.89 -9.27
N LEU A 17 -12.77 15.64 -8.71
CA LEU A 17 -13.43 14.33 -8.76
C LEU A 17 -13.81 13.94 -10.19
N GLY A 18 -14.34 14.90 -10.97
CA GLY A 18 -14.71 14.72 -12.36
C GLY A 18 -13.50 14.35 -13.23
N ILE A 19 -12.40 15.09 -13.11
CA ILE A 19 -11.15 14.81 -13.84
C ILE A 19 -10.59 13.43 -13.45
N SER A 20 -10.58 13.10 -12.16
CA SER A 20 -10.12 11.79 -11.70
C SER A 20 -10.92 10.64 -12.32
N ASN A 21 -12.25 10.73 -12.29
CA ASN A 21 -13.12 9.70 -12.86
C ASN A 21 -13.04 9.65 -14.39
N ALA A 22 -12.88 10.80 -15.07
CA ALA A 22 -12.69 10.86 -16.50
C ALA A 22 -11.39 10.14 -16.94
N LEU A 23 -10.29 10.32 -16.20
CA LEU A 23 -9.02 9.62 -16.48
C LEU A 23 -9.15 8.11 -16.28
N VAL A 24 -9.87 7.67 -15.23
CA VAL A 24 -10.13 6.24 -14.98
C VAL A 24 -10.99 5.64 -16.10
N ALA A 25 -12.07 6.31 -16.49
CA ALA A 25 -12.95 5.87 -17.57
C ALA A 25 -12.20 5.81 -18.91
N PHE A 26 -11.38 6.83 -19.21
CA PHE A 26 -10.55 6.87 -20.40
C PHE A 26 -9.56 5.70 -20.43
N SER A 27 -8.85 5.43 -19.33
CA SER A 27 -7.97 4.26 -19.22
C SER A 27 -8.72 2.94 -19.42
N GLY A 28 -9.95 2.83 -18.90
CA GLY A 28 -10.79 1.66 -19.10
C GLY A 28 -11.22 1.45 -20.55
N SER A 29 -11.55 2.53 -21.25
CA SER A 29 -11.90 2.46 -22.67
C SER A 29 -10.73 1.94 -23.52
N LEU A 30 -9.49 2.34 -23.21
CA LEU A 30 -8.29 1.86 -23.90
C LEU A 30 -8.06 0.36 -23.67
N ILE A 31 -8.30 -0.12 -22.45
CA ILE A 31 -8.19 -1.55 -22.12
C ILE A 31 -9.25 -2.36 -22.87
N ALA A 32 -10.49 -1.87 -22.93
CA ALA A 32 -11.57 -2.51 -23.69
C ALA A 32 -11.27 -2.55 -25.19
N GLN A 33 -10.72 -1.47 -25.75
CA GLN A 33 -10.29 -1.42 -27.14
C GLN A 33 -9.15 -2.41 -27.42
N TYR A 34 -8.17 -2.49 -26.52
CA TYR A 34 -7.07 -3.45 -26.62
C TYR A 34 -7.56 -4.90 -26.54
N GLY A 35 -8.52 -5.18 -25.66
CA GLY A 35 -9.13 -6.51 -25.49
C GLY A 35 -10.15 -6.88 -26.55
N LYS A 36 -10.59 -5.93 -27.40
CA LYS A 36 -11.66 -6.07 -28.41
C LYS A 36 -13.00 -6.60 -27.85
N PHE A 37 -13.21 -6.50 -26.55
CA PHE A 37 -14.39 -6.97 -25.84
C PHE A 37 -14.61 -6.11 -24.59
N ALA A 38 -15.86 -5.98 -24.17
CA ALA A 38 -16.25 -5.24 -22.98
C ALA A 38 -17.40 -5.98 -22.30
N ASP A 39 -17.20 -6.37 -21.04
CA ASP A 39 -18.24 -6.92 -20.17
C ASP A 39 -18.26 -6.22 -18.80
N ASN A 40 -19.33 -6.42 -18.02
CA ASN A 40 -19.53 -5.80 -16.72
C ASN A 40 -18.50 -6.26 -15.66
N GLY A 41 -17.89 -7.43 -15.83
CA GLY A 41 -16.85 -7.99 -14.97
C GLY A 41 -15.47 -7.39 -15.21
N MET A 42 -15.17 -6.89 -16.42
CA MET A 42 -13.88 -6.26 -16.74
C MET A 42 -13.58 -5.05 -15.84
N GLY A 43 -14.61 -4.27 -15.49
CA GLY A 43 -14.47 -3.12 -14.58
C GLY A 43 -14.07 -3.53 -13.16
N ILE A 44 -14.61 -4.66 -12.66
CA ILE A 44 -14.30 -5.19 -11.34
C ILE A 44 -12.81 -5.59 -11.27
N GLY A 45 -12.31 -6.25 -12.30
CA GLY A 45 -10.89 -6.60 -12.40
C GLY A 45 -9.98 -5.36 -12.40
N MET A 46 -10.36 -4.31 -13.12
CA MET A 46 -9.62 -3.05 -13.19
C MET A 46 -9.50 -2.35 -11.82
N ILE A 47 -10.59 -2.31 -11.04
CA ILE A 47 -10.58 -1.72 -9.69
C ILE A 47 -9.64 -2.50 -8.78
N ILE A 48 -9.70 -3.83 -8.81
CA ILE A 48 -8.83 -4.70 -7.99
C ILE A 48 -7.36 -4.47 -8.34
N ILE A 49 -7.03 -4.41 -9.63
CA ILE A 49 -5.66 -4.15 -10.11
C ILE A 49 -5.18 -2.77 -9.65
N GLY A 50 -6.03 -1.75 -9.73
CA GLY A 50 -5.71 -0.40 -9.28
C GLY A 50 -5.41 -0.33 -7.78
N LEU A 51 -6.30 -0.88 -6.96
CA LEU A 51 -6.13 -0.92 -5.50
C LEU A 51 -4.90 -1.74 -5.10
N ALA A 52 -4.66 -2.89 -5.73
CA ALA A 52 -3.48 -3.71 -5.47
C ALA A 52 -2.18 -2.97 -5.79
N SER A 53 -2.14 -2.23 -6.91
CA SER A 53 -0.99 -1.43 -7.31
C SER A 53 -0.66 -0.32 -6.31
N VAL A 54 -1.69 0.34 -5.77
CA VAL A 54 -1.54 1.35 -4.71
C VAL A 54 -0.99 0.72 -3.44
N ILE A 55 -1.58 -0.39 -2.98
CA ILE A 55 -1.15 -1.09 -1.76
C ILE A 55 0.32 -1.53 -1.87
N ILE A 56 0.72 -2.14 -2.99
CA ILE A 56 2.11 -2.56 -3.23
C ILE A 56 3.05 -1.35 -3.22
N GLY A 57 2.69 -0.29 -3.95
CA GLY A 57 3.50 0.92 -4.06
C GLY A 57 3.74 1.56 -2.69
N GLU A 58 2.67 1.78 -1.94
CA GLU A 58 2.73 2.38 -0.61
C GLU A 58 3.51 1.53 0.39
N ALA A 59 3.37 0.20 0.36
CA ALA A 59 4.11 -0.71 1.23
C ALA A 59 5.63 -0.68 0.97
N ILE A 60 6.05 -0.46 -0.28
CA ILE A 60 7.49 -0.48 -0.62
C ILE A 60 8.13 0.90 -0.40
N PHE A 61 7.47 1.97 -0.83
CA PHE A 61 8.08 3.31 -0.88
C PHE A 61 7.64 4.25 0.25
N GLY A 62 6.55 3.92 0.95
CA GLY A 62 5.96 4.71 2.04
C GLY A 62 5.20 5.95 1.59
N THR A 63 4.35 6.49 2.48
CA THR A 63 3.35 7.53 2.18
C THR A 63 3.74 8.95 2.65
N LYS A 64 5.04 9.24 2.82
CA LYS A 64 5.50 10.46 3.49
C LYS A 64 5.08 11.79 2.82
N THR A 65 4.90 11.80 1.50
CA THR A 65 4.56 13.00 0.72
C THR A 65 3.71 12.60 -0.47
N ILE A 66 2.76 13.45 -0.90
CA ILE A 66 1.87 13.17 -2.03
C ILE A 66 2.65 12.80 -3.29
N PHE A 67 3.70 13.56 -3.65
CA PHE A 67 4.53 13.27 -4.83
C PHE A 67 5.17 11.88 -4.78
N ARG A 68 5.72 11.51 -3.62
CA ARG A 68 6.29 10.18 -3.39
C ARG A 68 5.22 9.09 -3.43
N THR A 69 4.03 9.35 -2.92
CA THR A 69 2.89 8.42 -3.02
C THR A 69 2.49 8.21 -4.48
N THR A 70 2.38 9.26 -5.29
CA THR A 70 2.05 9.12 -6.72
C THR A 70 3.10 8.29 -7.47
N LEU A 71 4.39 8.57 -7.23
CA LEU A 71 5.48 7.74 -7.78
C LEU A 71 5.43 6.30 -7.27
N ALA A 72 5.17 6.12 -5.98
CA ALA A 72 5.05 4.80 -5.36
C ALA A 72 3.97 3.95 -6.05
N VAL A 73 2.80 4.53 -6.33
CA VAL A 73 1.71 3.85 -7.05
C VAL A 73 2.13 3.46 -8.47
N ILE A 74 2.83 4.34 -9.19
CA ILE A 74 3.34 4.05 -10.55
C ILE A 74 4.30 2.85 -10.51
N PHE A 75 5.28 2.86 -9.60
CA PHE A 75 6.20 1.74 -9.44
C PHE A 75 5.49 0.48 -8.93
N GLY A 76 4.49 0.62 -8.05
CA GLY A 76 3.65 -0.47 -7.57
C GLY A 76 2.88 -1.17 -8.70
N ALA A 77 2.36 -0.42 -9.68
CA ALA A 77 1.70 -0.97 -10.86
C ALA A 77 2.66 -1.78 -11.75
N VAL A 78 3.91 -1.31 -11.89
CA VAL A 78 4.96 -2.04 -12.63
C VAL A 78 5.32 -3.34 -11.90
N ILE A 79 5.52 -3.28 -10.58
CA ILE A 79 5.83 -4.47 -9.76
C ILE A 79 4.69 -5.48 -9.83
N TYR A 80 3.43 -5.03 -9.73
CA TYR A 80 2.26 -5.89 -9.89
C TYR A 80 2.29 -6.62 -11.24
N ARG A 81 2.57 -5.91 -12.34
CA ARG A 81 2.70 -6.50 -13.69
C ARG A 81 3.85 -7.52 -13.78
N ILE A 82 4.98 -7.27 -13.13
CA ILE A 82 6.11 -8.21 -13.08
C ILE A 82 5.72 -9.48 -12.31
N VAL A 83 5.12 -9.34 -11.13
CA VAL A 83 4.66 -10.48 -10.31
C VAL A 83 3.61 -11.30 -11.06
N LEU A 84 2.64 -10.63 -11.70
CA LEU A 84 1.64 -11.29 -12.53
C LEU A 84 2.29 -12.06 -13.70
N GLY A 85 3.25 -11.43 -14.39
CA GLY A 85 3.98 -12.06 -15.50
C GLY A 85 4.83 -13.25 -15.06
N LEU A 86 5.46 -13.18 -13.88
CA LEU A 86 6.19 -14.30 -13.29
C LEU A 86 5.24 -15.44 -12.91
N SER A 87 4.09 -15.13 -12.33
CA SER A 87 3.07 -16.13 -11.98
C SER A 87 2.59 -16.90 -13.21
N LEU A 88 2.34 -16.21 -14.33
CA LEU A 88 1.88 -16.83 -15.58
C LEU A 88 2.96 -17.68 -16.27
N ARG A 89 4.25 -17.47 -15.97
CA ARG A 89 5.34 -18.30 -16.50
C ARG A 89 5.49 -19.63 -15.76
N VAL A 90 4.99 -19.75 -14.54
CA VAL A 90 4.97 -21.01 -13.79
C VAL A 90 3.84 -21.88 -14.34
N LYS A 91 4.12 -22.53 -15.47
CA LYS A 91 3.23 -23.37 -16.30
C LYS A 91 2.83 -24.70 -15.66
N PHE A 92 2.63 -24.79 -14.34
CA PHE A 92 2.57 -26.11 -13.72
C PHE A 92 1.24 -26.86 -13.87
N LEU A 93 0.08 -26.23 -14.19
CA LEU A 93 -1.19 -26.95 -14.41
C LEU A 93 -2.16 -26.24 -15.38
N ASP A 94 -3.16 -26.99 -15.84
CA ASP A 94 -4.05 -26.70 -16.97
C ASP A 94 -4.87 -25.40 -16.86
N SER A 95 -5.23 -24.83 -18.03
CA SER A 95 -5.64 -23.43 -18.22
C SER A 95 -6.98 -23.03 -17.58
N GLY A 96 -7.79 -23.99 -17.11
CA GLY A 96 -9.07 -23.73 -16.43
C GLY A 96 -8.92 -23.32 -14.96
N ASP A 97 -8.05 -24.02 -14.21
CA ASP A 97 -7.78 -23.78 -12.78
C ASP A 97 -6.63 -22.77 -12.56
N MET A 98 -5.96 -22.38 -13.65
CA MET A 98 -4.86 -21.41 -13.68
C MET A 98 -5.24 -20.04 -13.11
N LYS A 99 -6.48 -19.57 -13.25
CA LYS A 99 -6.91 -18.28 -12.66
C LYS A 99 -6.95 -18.33 -11.13
N LEU A 100 -7.36 -19.46 -10.55
CA LEU A 100 -7.43 -19.64 -9.10
C LEU A 100 -6.04 -19.77 -8.49
N ILE A 101 -5.17 -20.59 -9.10
CA ILE A 101 -3.79 -20.76 -8.64
C ILE A 101 -2.99 -19.47 -8.83
N THR A 102 -3.16 -18.77 -9.96
CA THR A 102 -2.56 -17.44 -10.19
C THR A 102 -3.05 -16.43 -9.15
N ALA A 103 -4.35 -16.42 -8.83
CA ALA A 103 -4.87 -15.56 -7.78
C ALA A 103 -4.24 -15.88 -6.42
N ILE A 104 -4.08 -17.15 -6.05
CA ILE A 104 -3.45 -17.55 -4.79
C ILE A 104 -1.98 -17.13 -4.74
N ILE A 105 -1.21 -17.33 -5.81
CA ILE A 105 0.20 -16.92 -5.88
C ILE A 105 0.34 -15.40 -5.81
N VAL A 106 -0.51 -14.66 -6.54
CA VAL A 106 -0.52 -13.20 -6.50
C VAL A 106 -0.91 -12.69 -5.11
N ILE A 107 -1.93 -13.29 -4.48
CA ILE A 107 -2.34 -12.99 -3.10
C ILE A 107 -1.19 -13.28 -2.12
N ALA A 108 -0.51 -14.42 -2.25
CA ALA A 108 0.64 -14.75 -1.42
C ALA A 108 1.78 -13.74 -1.61
N ALA A 109 2.11 -13.39 -2.85
CA ALA A 109 3.12 -12.39 -3.19
C ALA A 109 2.77 -10.99 -2.67
N LEU A 110 1.48 -10.67 -2.53
CA LEU A 110 0.96 -9.43 -1.93
C LEU A 110 0.98 -9.45 -0.39
N ILE A 111 0.71 -10.59 0.23
CA ILE A 111 0.60 -10.74 1.69
C ILE A 111 1.98 -10.84 2.36
N ILE A 112 2.92 -11.54 1.74
CA ILE A 112 4.29 -11.72 2.25
C ILE A 112 4.98 -10.38 2.61
N PRO A 113 5.03 -9.36 1.73
CA PRO A 113 5.66 -8.08 2.06
C PRO A 113 4.95 -7.37 3.22
N GLN A 114 3.61 -7.43 3.29
CA GLN A 114 2.83 -6.83 4.37
C GLN A 114 3.08 -7.48 5.74
N ILE A 115 3.21 -8.81 5.79
CA ILE A 115 3.52 -9.53 7.02
C ILE A 115 4.95 -9.18 7.48
N LEU A 116 5.90 -9.12 6.55
CA LEU A 116 7.29 -8.81 6.87
C LEU A 116 7.45 -7.40 7.45
N GLU A 117 6.72 -6.42 6.91
CA GLU A 117 6.66 -5.07 7.46
C GLU A 117 6.06 -5.01 8.87
N LYS A 118 4.92 -5.67 9.10
CA LYS A 118 4.29 -5.76 10.43
C LYS A 118 5.23 -6.42 11.45
N ARG A 119 5.97 -7.45 11.05
CA ARG A 119 6.98 -8.10 11.92
C ARG A 119 8.14 -7.16 12.23
N ARG A 120 8.65 -6.41 11.25
CA ARG A 120 9.71 -5.39 11.45
C ARG A 120 9.25 -4.25 12.35
N GLU A 121 7.99 -3.83 12.27
CA GLU A 121 7.40 -2.84 13.17
C GLU A 121 7.28 -3.35 14.62
N LYS A 122 6.76 -4.57 14.81
CA LYS A 122 6.69 -5.20 16.13
C LYS A 122 8.08 -5.38 16.76
N ALA A 123 9.07 -5.83 15.98
CA ALA A 123 10.44 -5.96 16.44
C ALA A 123 11.06 -4.61 16.88
N ARG A 124 10.78 -3.53 16.13
CA ARG A 124 11.22 -2.17 16.49
C ARG A 124 10.53 -1.65 17.76
N LYS A 125 9.23 -1.92 17.94
CA LYS A 125 8.50 -1.53 19.17
C LYS A 125 8.98 -2.32 20.40
N ALA A 126 9.26 -3.61 20.25
CA ALA A 126 9.79 -4.44 21.32
C ALA A 126 11.18 -3.97 21.79
N ARG A 127 12.09 -3.63 20.86
CA ARG A 127 13.39 -3.04 21.20
C ARG A 127 13.26 -1.71 21.96
N ARG A 128 12.40 -0.80 21.49
CA ARG A 128 12.16 0.50 22.17
C ARG A 128 11.54 0.34 23.56
N GLN A 129 10.74 -0.71 23.79
CA GLN A 129 10.17 -1.00 25.11
C GLN A 129 11.21 -1.59 26.06
N ALA A 130 12.11 -2.45 25.57
CA ALA A 130 13.25 -2.94 26.34
C ALA A 130 14.18 -1.79 26.76
N GLU A 131 14.56 -0.91 25.83
CA GLU A 131 15.38 0.29 26.12
C GLU A 131 14.70 1.22 27.14
N ARG A 132 13.37 1.40 27.08
CA ARG A 132 12.62 2.19 28.07
C ARG A 132 12.52 1.51 29.44
N MET A 133 12.47 0.19 29.50
CA MET A 133 12.47 -0.56 30.76
C MET A 133 13.85 -0.53 31.40
N GLU A 134 14.93 -0.65 30.62
CA GLU A 134 16.31 -0.46 31.10
C GLU A 134 16.55 0.95 31.62
N MET A 135 16.10 1.99 30.90
CA MET A 135 16.20 3.38 31.39
C MET A 135 15.39 3.62 32.68
N LYS A 136 14.21 3.01 32.83
CA LYS A 136 13.42 3.08 34.07
C LYS A 136 14.07 2.32 35.22
N ALA A 137 14.69 1.17 34.95
CA ALA A 137 15.44 0.41 35.95
C ALA A 137 16.70 1.16 36.41
N ALA A 138 17.42 1.80 35.48
CA ALA A 138 18.57 2.65 35.79
C ALA A 138 18.19 3.90 36.61
N GLN A 139 17.05 4.54 36.31
CA GLN A 139 16.52 5.66 37.10
C GLN A 139 15.98 5.23 38.47
N GLY A 140 15.45 4.00 38.59
CA GLY A 140 15.04 3.41 39.87
C GLY A 140 16.22 3.14 40.79
N GLY A 141 17.33 2.63 40.24
CA GLY A 141 18.58 2.39 40.97
C GLY A 141 19.20 3.65 41.60
N HIS A 142 19.05 4.81 40.96
CA HIS A 142 19.57 6.06 41.50
C HIS A 142 18.77 6.57 42.72
N ARG A 143 17.45 6.34 42.76
CA ARG A 143 16.60 6.76 43.90
C ARG A 143 16.81 5.93 45.17
N ILE A 144 17.15 4.65 45.04
CA ILE A 144 17.42 3.79 46.20
C ILE A 144 18.77 4.12 46.84
N VAL A 145 19.75 4.59 46.06
CA VAL A 145 21.06 5.02 46.58
C VAL A 145 20.96 6.37 47.30
N GLU A 146 20.17 7.33 46.79
CA GLU A 146 19.96 8.62 47.47
C GLU A 146 19.12 8.52 48.76
N THR A 147 18.24 7.52 48.88
CA THR A 147 17.42 7.33 50.10
C THR A 147 18.18 6.58 51.20
N GLY A 148 19.23 5.82 50.84
CA GLY A 148 20.05 5.06 51.79
C GLY A 148 21.27 5.81 52.36
N SER A 149 21.58 7.01 51.87
CA SER A 149 22.72 7.80 52.35
C SER A 149 22.34 8.90 53.34
N ASN A 150 21.07 8.97 53.76
CA ASN A 150 20.55 10.02 54.63
C ASN A 150 19.99 9.47 55.97
N GLN A 151 20.48 8.31 56.39
CA GLN A 151 20.32 7.78 57.75
C GLN A 151 21.68 7.65 58.43
#